data_AF-Q8ZYP3-F1
#
_entry.id   AF-Q8ZYP3-F1
#
_cell.length_a   1.000
_cell.length_b   1.000
_cell.length_c   1.000
_cell.angle_alpha   90.00
_cell.angle_beta   90.00
_cell.angle_gamma   90.00
#
_symmetry.space_group_name_H-M   'P 1'
#
loop_
_entity.id
_entity.type
_entity.pdbx_description
1 polymer ?
#
loop_
_entity_poly.entity_id
_entity_poly.type
_entity_poly.pdbx_seq_one_letter_code
_entity_poly.pdbx_strand_id
1 'polypeptide(L)'
;MDRVALYIKNLEEALDSLVLRDGSYKHIVDLAKAYLKDSKYYYSTGDRETALATVSYAEGLLDALKLMGVADFKWKKPSEIKNVKRVMVAGTFEIIHPGHLEYLKKAWNMGYVIAVVSSDENAERAKKRKIIIPQQQRAEVLASLYYVHDVVLGRPGNIFDIFHSVKPDIVLLGPNQGVSESVVREEAKKRGVEVEVIRLENLKNCELCSTTKIIEKILSTFNAANKY
;
A
#
# COMPACT_ATOMS: atom_id res chain seq x y z
N MET A 1 -1.89 -0.20 -11.09
CA MET A 1 -2.54 -1.53 -11.27
C MET A 1 -3.37 -1.76 -10.03
N ASP A 2 -4.67 -2.05 -10.13
CA ASP A 2 -5.49 -2.28 -8.93
C ASP A 2 -5.29 -3.70 -8.35
N ARG A 3 -5.91 -3.98 -7.20
CA ARG A 3 -5.76 -5.25 -6.46
C ARG A 3 -6.08 -6.46 -7.33
N VAL A 4 -7.13 -6.40 -8.14
CA VAL A 4 -7.62 -7.57 -8.86
C VAL A 4 -6.65 -7.92 -9.98
N ALA A 5 -6.15 -6.92 -10.69
CA ALA A 5 -5.11 -7.13 -11.71
C ALA A 5 -3.84 -7.75 -11.15
N LEU A 6 -3.48 -7.42 -9.92
CA LEU A 6 -2.33 -8.00 -9.24
C LEU A 6 -2.53 -9.50 -8.96
N TYR A 7 -3.70 -9.91 -8.48
CA TYR A 7 -4.03 -11.31 -8.22
C TYR A 7 -4.08 -12.11 -9.54
N ILE A 8 -4.72 -11.54 -10.58
CA ILE A 8 -4.75 -12.13 -11.93
C ILE A 8 -3.32 -12.40 -12.41
N LYS A 9 -2.45 -11.40 -12.29
CA LYS A 9 -1.06 -11.53 -12.72
C LYS A 9 -0.25 -12.52 -11.89
N ASN A 10 -0.46 -12.56 -10.58
CA ASN A 10 0.20 -13.53 -9.72
C ASN A 10 -0.20 -14.97 -10.10
N LEU A 11 -1.49 -15.18 -10.36
CA LEU A 11 -2.04 -16.46 -10.80
C LEU A 11 -1.50 -16.87 -12.18
N GLU A 12 -1.37 -15.95 -13.13
CA GLU A 12 -0.68 -16.21 -14.40
C GLU A 12 0.74 -16.72 -14.16
N GLU A 13 1.54 -16.00 -13.37
CA GLU A 13 2.93 -16.38 -13.10
C GLU A 13 3.05 -17.70 -12.30
N ALA A 14 2.09 -17.98 -11.42
CA ALA A 14 2.02 -19.24 -10.69
C ALA A 14 1.70 -20.42 -11.61
N LEU A 15 0.72 -20.25 -12.51
CA LEU A 15 0.35 -21.27 -13.51
C LEU A 15 1.49 -21.51 -14.52
N ASP A 16 2.22 -20.46 -14.92
CA ASP A 16 3.37 -20.57 -15.82
C ASP A 16 4.54 -21.34 -15.19
N SER A 17 4.71 -21.24 -13.86
CA SER A 17 5.76 -21.94 -13.11
C SER A 17 5.30 -23.27 -12.49
N LEU A 18 4.05 -23.69 -12.73
CA LEU A 18 3.46 -24.86 -12.12
C LEU A 18 4.08 -26.16 -12.64
N VAL A 19 4.55 -26.97 -11.71
CA VAL A 19 5.01 -28.34 -11.95
C VAL A 19 4.00 -29.30 -11.32
N LEU A 20 3.23 -29.98 -12.17
CA LEU A 20 2.30 -31.01 -11.74
C LEU A 20 3.05 -32.36 -11.66
N ARG A 21 3.02 -32.99 -10.49
CA ARG A 21 3.72 -34.26 -10.22
C ARG A 21 2.84 -35.47 -10.50
N ASP A 22 1.52 -35.30 -10.41
CA ASP A 22 0.53 -36.34 -10.70
C ASP A 22 -0.48 -35.84 -11.76
N GLY A 23 -0.43 -36.46 -12.94
CA GLY A 23 -1.25 -36.11 -14.09
C GLY A 23 -2.75 -36.37 -13.92
N SER A 24 -3.18 -37.17 -12.93
CA SER A 24 -4.59 -37.41 -12.64
C SER A 24 -5.34 -36.12 -12.23
N TYR A 25 -4.61 -35.16 -11.67
CA TYR A 25 -5.12 -33.86 -11.24
C TYR A 25 -5.08 -32.78 -12.33
N LYS A 26 -4.71 -33.12 -13.56
CA LYS A 26 -4.63 -32.14 -14.67
C LYS A 26 -5.94 -31.37 -14.84
N HIS A 27 -7.08 -32.02 -14.66
CA HIS A 27 -8.40 -31.40 -14.77
C HIS A 27 -8.59 -30.23 -13.76
N ILE A 28 -7.99 -30.30 -12.56
CA ILE A 28 -8.05 -29.23 -11.56
C ILE A 28 -7.23 -28.01 -12.04
N VAL A 29 -6.07 -28.25 -12.65
CA VAL A 29 -5.25 -27.18 -13.25
C VAL A 29 -6.00 -26.52 -14.41
N ASP A 30 -6.70 -27.31 -15.23
CA ASP A 30 -7.51 -26.78 -16.34
C ASP A 30 -8.71 -25.95 -15.82
N LEU A 31 -9.35 -26.37 -14.72
CA LEU A 31 -10.36 -25.55 -14.04
C LEU A 31 -9.79 -24.23 -13.51
N ALA A 32 -8.62 -24.25 -12.87
CA ALA A 32 -7.96 -23.02 -12.41
C ALA A 32 -7.66 -22.06 -13.58
N LYS A 33 -7.24 -22.58 -14.75
CA LYS A 33 -7.05 -21.78 -15.98
C LYS A 33 -8.36 -21.20 -16.52
N ALA A 34 -9.46 -21.96 -16.44
CA ALA A 34 -10.78 -21.48 -16.84
C ALA A 34 -11.22 -20.30 -15.95
N TYR A 35 -11.09 -20.43 -14.63
CA TYR A 35 -11.38 -19.35 -13.69
C TYR A 35 -10.47 -18.12 -13.87
N LEU A 36 -9.19 -18.31 -14.21
CA LEU A 36 -8.32 -17.19 -14.60
C LEU A 36 -8.86 -16.45 -15.84
N LYS A 37 -9.34 -17.18 -16.85
CA LYS A 37 -9.94 -16.59 -18.05
C LYS A 37 -11.19 -15.79 -17.70
N ASP A 38 -12.05 -16.32 -16.84
CA ASP A 38 -13.25 -15.63 -16.37
C ASP A 38 -12.89 -14.36 -15.60
N SER A 39 -11.89 -14.44 -14.70
CA SER A 39 -11.41 -13.28 -13.95
C SER A 39 -10.91 -12.17 -14.87
N LYS A 40 -10.13 -12.50 -15.91
CA LYS A 40 -9.69 -11.54 -16.93
C LYS A 40 -10.88 -10.92 -17.68
N TYR A 41 -11.89 -11.72 -18.01
CA TYR A 41 -13.09 -11.24 -18.67
C TYR A 41 -13.84 -10.23 -17.80
N TYR A 42 -14.20 -10.58 -16.56
CA TYR A 42 -14.90 -9.68 -15.64
C TYR A 42 -14.07 -8.44 -15.30
N TYR A 43 -12.75 -8.59 -15.20
CA TYR A 43 -11.86 -7.45 -15.03
C TYR A 43 -11.93 -6.51 -16.24
N SER A 44 -11.98 -7.04 -17.47
CA SER A 44 -12.08 -6.21 -18.69
C SER A 44 -13.41 -5.48 -18.83
N THR A 45 -14.50 -6.03 -18.29
CA THR A 45 -15.83 -5.40 -18.30
C THR A 45 -16.04 -4.42 -17.15
N GLY A 46 -15.10 -4.35 -16.20
CA GLY A 46 -15.15 -3.46 -15.04
C GLY A 46 -15.77 -4.08 -13.78
N ASP A 47 -16.23 -5.33 -13.83
CA ASP A 47 -16.74 -6.06 -12.68
C ASP A 47 -15.59 -6.59 -11.82
N ARG A 48 -15.10 -5.73 -10.92
CA ARG A 48 -13.97 -6.03 -10.02
C ARG A 48 -14.30 -7.09 -8.97
N GLU A 49 -15.52 -7.12 -8.47
CA GLU A 49 -15.93 -8.05 -7.41
C GLU A 49 -15.97 -9.48 -7.95
N THR A 50 -16.62 -9.70 -9.09
CA THR A 50 -16.67 -11.03 -9.73
C THR A 50 -15.30 -11.46 -10.22
N ALA A 51 -14.49 -10.54 -10.73
CA ALA A 51 -13.11 -10.82 -11.12
C ALA A 51 -12.25 -11.26 -9.91
N LEU A 52 -12.45 -10.64 -8.74
CA LEU A 52 -11.76 -11.04 -7.50
C LEU A 52 -12.22 -12.42 -7.02
N ALA A 53 -13.53 -12.67 -7.02
CA ALA A 53 -14.06 -13.97 -6.60
C ALA A 53 -13.50 -15.11 -7.47
N THR A 54 -13.54 -14.95 -8.80
CA THR A 54 -13.07 -15.97 -9.76
C THR A 54 -11.56 -16.23 -9.66
N VAL A 55 -10.73 -15.20 -9.49
CA VAL A 55 -9.27 -15.42 -9.31
C VAL A 55 -8.97 -16.13 -7.99
N SER A 56 -9.66 -15.78 -6.90
CA SER A 56 -9.47 -16.45 -5.60
C SER A 56 -9.91 -17.92 -5.62
N TYR A 57 -10.94 -18.28 -6.38
CA TYR A 57 -11.28 -19.69 -6.60
C TYR A 57 -10.13 -20.46 -7.27
N ALA A 58 -9.53 -19.89 -8.31
CA ALA A 58 -8.40 -20.51 -8.99
C ALA A 58 -7.17 -20.65 -8.09
N GLU A 59 -6.84 -19.63 -7.29
CA GLU A 59 -5.76 -19.70 -6.30
C GLU A 59 -5.99 -20.85 -5.32
N GLY A 60 -7.20 -20.98 -4.78
CA GLY A 60 -7.57 -22.06 -3.86
C GLY A 60 -7.43 -23.46 -4.45
N LEU A 61 -7.76 -23.64 -5.75
CA LEU A 61 -7.55 -24.91 -6.45
C LEU A 61 -6.05 -25.25 -6.54
N LEU A 62 -5.19 -24.29 -6.88
CA LEU A 62 -3.75 -24.51 -6.94
C LEU A 62 -3.16 -24.79 -5.55
N ASP A 63 -3.58 -24.03 -4.53
CA ASP A 63 -3.14 -24.24 -3.16
C ASP A 63 -3.51 -25.64 -2.65
N ALA A 64 -4.71 -26.13 -2.97
CA ALA A 64 -5.10 -27.50 -2.64
C ALA A 64 -4.15 -28.54 -3.25
N LEU A 65 -3.79 -28.38 -4.54
CA LEU A 65 -2.84 -29.27 -5.21
C LEU A 65 -1.45 -29.22 -4.56
N LYS A 66 -1.00 -28.03 -4.15
CA LYS A 66 0.28 -27.86 -3.46
C LYS A 66 0.28 -28.49 -2.07
N LEU A 67 -0.80 -28.31 -1.31
CA LEU A 67 -0.99 -28.89 0.02
C LEU A 67 -1.03 -30.42 -0.03
N MET A 68 -1.62 -30.99 -1.07
CA MET A 68 -1.61 -32.44 -1.32
C MET A 68 -0.24 -32.96 -1.77
N GLY A 69 0.75 -32.08 -2.02
CA GLY A 69 2.09 -32.44 -2.49
C GLY A 69 2.14 -32.87 -3.96
N VAL A 70 1.04 -32.73 -4.70
CA VAL A 70 0.89 -33.17 -6.10
C VAL A 70 1.25 -32.07 -7.11
N ALA A 71 1.42 -30.83 -6.66
CA ALA A 71 1.92 -29.73 -7.48
C ALA A 71 2.96 -28.90 -6.73
N ASP A 72 3.83 -28.22 -7.47
CA ASP A 72 4.73 -27.19 -6.95
C ASP A 72 4.70 -25.96 -7.84
N PHE A 73 4.70 -24.78 -7.22
CA PHE A 73 4.71 -23.46 -7.86
C PHE A 73 5.05 -22.41 -6.80
N LYS A 74 5.31 -21.16 -7.20
CA LYS A 74 5.64 -20.08 -6.26
C LYS A 74 4.67 -18.92 -6.39
N TRP A 75 3.99 -18.61 -5.28
CA TRP A 75 3.34 -17.31 -5.13
C TRP A 75 4.39 -16.23 -4.95
N LYS A 76 4.26 -15.16 -5.72
CA LYS A 76 5.07 -13.97 -5.52
C LYS A 76 4.35 -13.01 -4.59
N LYS A 77 5.12 -12.29 -3.79
CA LYS A 77 4.60 -11.09 -3.13
C LYS A 77 4.19 -10.10 -4.22
N PRO A 78 3.18 -9.25 -3.96
CA PRO A 78 2.80 -8.20 -4.89
C PRO A 78 3.96 -7.33 -5.42
N SER A 79 4.97 -7.07 -4.56
CA SER A 79 6.19 -6.34 -4.91
C SER A 79 7.18 -7.12 -5.79
N GLU A 80 7.02 -8.44 -5.91
CA GLU A 80 7.87 -9.35 -6.69
C GLU A 80 7.24 -9.69 -8.06
N ILE A 81 5.95 -9.38 -8.23
CA ILE A 81 5.27 -9.49 -9.51
C ILE A 81 5.89 -8.48 -10.46
N LYS A 82 6.33 -8.93 -11.64
CA LYS A 82 7.08 -8.07 -12.58
C LYS A 82 6.28 -6.79 -12.87
N ASN A 83 6.94 -5.65 -12.99
CA ASN A 83 6.34 -4.35 -13.35
C ASN A 83 5.37 -3.72 -12.32
N VAL A 84 5.32 -4.20 -11.07
CA VAL A 84 4.62 -3.49 -9.99
C VAL A 84 5.61 -2.58 -9.27
N LYS A 85 5.49 -1.27 -9.48
CA LYS A 85 6.35 -0.27 -8.82
C LYS A 85 6.06 -0.23 -7.31
N ARG A 86 7.10 -0.17 -6.47
CA ARG A 86 7.03 0.09 -5.03
C ARG A 86 6.86 1.59 -4.79
N VAL A 87 5.72 1.97 -4.23
CA VAL A 87 5.36 3.36 -3.99
C VAL A 87 5.48 3.66 -2.50
N MET A 88 6.49 4.43 -2.13
CA MET A 88 6.68 4.90 -0.77
C MET A 88 5.90 6.19 -0.54
N VAL A 89 5.08 6.18 0.50
CA VAL A 89 4.48 7.37 1.11
C VAL A 89 5.01 7.51 2.52
N ALA A 90 5.16 8.73 3.01
CA ALA A 90 5.66 8.96 4.37
C ALA A 90 4.85 10.05 5.05
N GLY A 91 4.60 9.90 6.35
CA GLY A 91 3.83 10.89 7.10
C GLY A 91 3.65 10.54 8.56
N THR A 92 3.10 11.49 9.31
CA THR A 92 2.71 11.24 10.71
C THR A 92 1.47 10.36 10.79
N PHE A 93 0.45 10.54 9.94
CA PHE A 93 -0.78 9.74 9.95
C PHE A 93 -1.42 9.61 11.35
N GLU A 94 -1.50 10.72 12.10
CA GLU A 94 -1.97 10.70 13.50
C GLU A 94 -3.47 10.41 13.61
N ILE A 95 -4.31 11.29 13.08
CA ILE A 95 -5.74 11.03 12.94
C ILE A 95 -6.02 10.86 11.45
N ILE A 96 -6.47 9.66 11.05
CA ILE A 96 -6.83 9.38 9.67
C ILE A 96 -8.08 10.18 9.29
N HIS A 97 -8.05 10.76 8.10
CA HIS A 97 -9.09 11.66 7.60
C HIS A 97 -9.12 11.63 6.06
N PRO A 98 -10.13 12.22 5.40
CA PRO A 98 -10.28 12.14 3.94
C PRO A 98 -9.05 12.61 3.14
N GLY A 99 -8.30 13.59 3.65
CA GLY A 99 -7.02 14.01 3.06
C GLY A 99 -5.97 12.89 2.98
N HIS A 100 -5.82 12.07 4.04
CA HIS A 100 -4.93 10.91 4.01
C HIS A 100 -5.44 9.84 3.04
N LEU A 101 -6.75 9.58 3.02
CA LEU A 101 -7.34 8.60 2.10
C LEU A 101 -7.09 8.97 0.63
N GLU A 102 -7.21 10.25 0.26
CA GLU A 102 -6.92 10.69 -1.10
C GLU A 102 -5.43 10.53 -1.45
N TYR A 103 -4.53 10.92 -0.54
CA TYR A 103 -3.08 10.72 -0.71
C TYR A 103 -2.72 9.25 -0.91
N LEU A 104 -3.24 8.36 -0.07
CA LEU A 104 -3.00 6.91 -0.16
C LEU A 104 -3.64 6.30 -1.42
N LYS A 105 -4.85 6.75 -1.80
CA LYS A 105 -5.51 6.32 -3.04
C LYS A 105 -4.71 6.70 -4.28
N LYS A 106 -4.08 7.88 -4.30
CA LYS A 106 -3.18 8.27 -5.40
C LYS A 106 -1.96 7.35 -5.46
N ALA A 107 -1.34 7.06 -4.32
CA ALA A 107 -0.23 6.10 -4.25
C ALA A 107 -0.64 4.69 -4.71
N TRP A 108 -1.82 4.24 -4.32
CA TRP A 108 -2.38 2.94 -4.71
C TRP A 108 -2.48 2.75 -6.22
N ASN A 109 -2.86 3.81 -6.94
CA ASN A 109 -2.95 3.74 -8.41
C ASN A 109 -1.57 3.62 -9.08
N MET A 110 -0.50 4.00 -8.39
CA MET A 110 0.87 3.96 -8.89
C MET A 110 1.56 2.61 -8.67
N GLY A 111 1.10 1.78 -7.72
CA GLY A 111 1.68 0.46 -7.47
C GLY A 111 1.54 -0.05 -6.03
N TYR A 112 2.53 -0.82 -5.58
CA TYR A 112 2.55 -1.43 -4.24
C TYR A 112 2.91 -0.38 -3.17
N VAL A 113 1.91 0.03 -2.40
CA VAL A 113 2.03 1.11 -1.40
C VAL A 113 2.70 0.63 -0.12
N ILE A 114 3.85 1.22 0.19
CA ILE A 114 4.57 1.08 1.45
C ILE A 114 4.46 2.41 2.20
N ALA A 115 3.74 2.40 3.32
CA ALA A 115 3.50 3.60 4.12
C ALA A 115 4.48 3.69 5.29
N VAL A 116 5.32 4.71 5.29
CA VAL A 116 6.29 4.98 6.35
C VAL A 116 5.68 5.91 7.40
N VAL A 117 5.52 5.38 8.61
CA VAL A 117 4.97 6.10 9.75
C VAL A 117 6.10 6.78 10.50
N SER A 118 6.16 8.12 10.48
CA SER A 118 7.19 8.88 11.18
C SER A 118 7.26 8.51 12.67
N SER A 119 8.46 8.43 13.24
CA SER A 119 8.64 8.29 14.69
C SER A 119 8.00 9.46 15.43
N ASP A 120 7.64 9.24 16.70
CA ASP A 120 7.04 10.29 17.53
C ASP A 120 7.97 11.51 17.61
N GLU A 121 9.26 11.31 17.88
CA GLU A 121 10.25 12.40 17.92
C GLU A 121 10.31 13.22 16.62
N ASN A 122 10.41 12.55 15.46
CA ASN A 122 10.49 13.25 14.17
C ASN A 122 9.18 13.99 13.85
N ALA A 123 8.04 13.39 14.19
CA ALA A 123 6.74 13.99 13.99
C ALA A 123 6.53 15.21 14.90
N GLU A 124 6.95 15.13 16.17
CA GLU A 124 6.93 16.24 17.12
C GLU A 124 7.79 17.41 16.64
N ARG A 125 9.03 17.11 16.20
CA ARG A 125 9.94 18.11 15.64
C ARG A 125 9.35 18.80 14.41
N ALA A 126 8.76 18.03 13.49
CA ALA A 126 8.17 18.56 12.27
C ALA A 126 6.91 19.40 12.54
N LYS A 127 6.05 18.98 13.47
CA LYS A 127 4.78 19.66 13.78
C LYS A 127 4.91 20.73 14.87
N LYS A 128 6.06 20.82 15.55
CA LYS A 128 6.31 21.72 16.70
C LYS A 128 5.28 21.57 17.82
N ARG A 129 4.79 20.35 18.03
CA ARG A 129 3.88 20.00 19.14
C ARG A 129 4.02 18.53 19.50
N LYS A 130 3.52 18.16 20.69
CA LYS A 130 3.39 16.77 21.09
C LYS A 130 2.44 15.99 20.17
N ILE A 131 2.81 14.75 19.89
CA ILE A 131 1.94 13.80 19.20
C ILE A 131 1.04 13.13 20.23
N ILE A 132 -0.25 13.06 19.91
CA ILE A 132 -1.29 12.53 20.79
C ILE A 132 -1.32 11.00 20.71
N ILE A 133 -1.17 10.45 19.50
CA ILE A 133 -1.29 9.02 19.23
C ILE A 133 0.12 8.44 18.95
N PRO A 134 0.66 7.55 19.79
CA PRO A 134 2.00 6.99 19.62
C PRO A 134 2.18 6.26 18.28
N GLN A 135 3.43 6.18 17.82
CA GLN A 135 3.79 5.62 16.52
C GLN A 135 3.17 4.25 16.24
N GLN A 136 3.18 3.36 17.23
CA GLN A 136 2.69 2.00 17.06
C GLN A 136 1.19 1.95 16.77
N GLN A 137 0.39 2.77 17.46
CA GLN A 137 -1.06 2.84 17.25
C GLN A 137 -1.39 3.48 15.89
N ARG A 138 -0.63 4.50 15.48
CA ARG A 138 -0.77 5.10 14.14
C ARG A 138 -0.49 4.07 13.04
N ALA A 139 0.53 3.23 13.23
CA ALA A 139 0.88 2.17 12.30
C ALA A 139 -0.20 1.07 12.21
N GLU A 140 -0.77 0.67 13.34
CA GLU A 140 -1.86 -0.31 13.39
C GLU A 140 -3.10 0.16 12.60
N VAL A 141 -3.54 1.40 12.83
CA VAL A 141 -4.65 1.99 12.09
C VAL A 141 -4.32 2.09 10.59
N LEU A 142 -3.10 2.52 10.25
CA LEU A 142 -2.68 2.68 8.86
C LEU A 142 -2.61 1.34 8.12
N ALA A 143 -2.16 0.28 8.78
CA ALA A 143 -2.07 -1.07 8.22
C ALA A 143 -3.44 -1.67 7.89
N SER A 144 -4.50 -1.18 8.53
CA SER A 144 -5.87 -1.60 8.31
C SER A 144 -6.53 -0.91 7.11
N LEU A 145 -5.88 0.10 6.51
CA LEU A 145 -6.47 0.85 5.40
C LEU A 145 -6.32 0.11 4.08
N TYR A 146 -7.41 0.02 3.33
CA TYR A 146 -7.48 -0.65 2.02
C TYR A 146 -6.40 -0.18 1.02
N TYR A 147 -5.98 1.09 1.09
CA TYR A 147 -4.99 1.68 0.18
C TYR A 147 -3.53 1.49 0.61
N VAL A 148 -3.26 0.65 1.61
CA VAL A 148 -1.93 0.39 2.15
C VAL A 148 -1.65 -1.10 2.06
N HIS A 149 -0.52 -1.48 1.45
CA HIS A 149 -0.13 -2.88 1.38
C HIS A 149 0.83 -3.25 2.51
N ASP A 150 1.71 -2.32 2.90
CA ASP A 150 2.71 -2.53 3.93
C ASP A 150 2.94 -1.25 4.73
N VAL A 151 3.28 -1.41 6.01
CA VAL A 151 3.56 -0.30 6.93
C VAL A 151 4.94 -0.48 7.53
N VAL A 152 5.76 0.57 7.44
CA VAL A 152 7.11 0.58 7.98
C VAL A 152 7.24 1.69 9.02
N LEU A 153 7.81 1.36 10.17
CA LEU A 153 8.09 2.32 11.22
C LEU A 153 9.33 3.15 10.86
N GLY A 154 9.15 4.46 10.73
CA GLY A 154 10.25 5.41 10.65
C GLY A 154 11.05 5.44 11.94
N ARG A 155 12.35 5.71 11.85
CA ARG A 155 13.24 5.81 13.00
C ARG A 155 13.51 7.29 13.34
N PRO A 156 13.79 7.61 14.61
CA PRO A 156 14.31 8.93 14.97
C PRO A 156 15.57 9.30 14.19
N GLY A 157 15.83 10.59 14.03
CA GLY A 157 16.99 11.09 13.31
C GLY A 157 16.75 11.28 11.81
N ASN A 158 17.64 10.75 10.96
CA ASN A 158 17.60 10.96 9.52
C ASN A 158 16.49 10.13 8.85
N ILE A 159 15.49 10.81 8.29
CA ILE A 159 14.34 10.19 7.64
C ILE A 159 14.70 9.40 6.38
N PHE A 160 15.83 9.69 5.73
CA PHE A 160 16.24 9.08 4.46
C PHE A 160 16.87 7.70 4.63
N ASP A 161 17.24 7.31 5.85
CA ASP A 161 17.82 5.98 6.13
C ASP A 161 16.86 4.84 5.81
N ILE A 162 15.56 5.15 5.74
CA ILE A 162 14.51 4.21 5.35
C ILE A 162 14.66 3.69 3.92
N PHE A 163 15.37 4.42 3.04
CA PHE A 163 15.58 4.01 1.65
C PHE A 163 16.34 2.70 1.52
N HIS A 164 17.26 2.38 2.44
CA HIS A 164 17.97 1.10 2.41
C HIS A 164 17.04 -0.10 2.61
N SER A 165 16.04 0.04 3.48
CA SER A 165 15.04 -1.01 3.75
C SER A 165 13.92 -1.03 2.72
N VAL A 166 13.43 0.14 2.31
CA VAL A 166 12.22 0.24 1.48
C VAL A 166 12.54 0.12 -0.01
N LYS A 167 13.71 0.57 -0.48
CA LYS A 167 14.11 0.57 -1.89
C LYS A 167 12.95 0.93 -2.84
N PRO A 168 12.33 2.12 -2.68
CA PRO A 168 11.16 2.49 -3.47
C PRO A 168 11.52 2.78 -4.92
N ASP A 169 10.62 2.43 -5.84
CA ASP A 169 10.67 2.87 -7.24
C ASP A 169 10.07 4.28 -7.38
N ILE A 170 9.05 4.60 -6.57
CA ILE A 170 8.40 5.90 -6.51
C ILE A 170 8.36 6.38 -5.07
N VAL A 171 8.71 7.65 -4.83
CA VAL A 171 8.34 8.38 -3.61
C VAL A 171 7.26 9.39 -3.97
N LEU A 172 6.07 9.22 -3.40
CA LEU A 172 4.97 10.17 -3.56
C LEU A 172 4.94 11.12 -2.37
N LEU A 173 5.18 12.40 -2.60
CA LEU A 173 5.12 13.46 -1.61
C LEU A 173 3.75 14.11 -1.56
N GLY A 174 3.27 14.43 -0.35
CA GLY A 174 2.10 15.29 -0.17
C GLY A 174 2.43 16.75 -0.49
N PRO A 175 1.45 17.60 -0.83
CA PRO A 175 1.70 18.98 -1.26
C PRO A 175 2.40 19.81 -0.18
N ASN A 176 2.03 19.59 1.08
CA ASN A 176 2.48 20.38 2.23
C ASN A 176 3.77 19.85 2.88
N GLN A 177 4.45 18.86 2.29
CA GLN A 177 5.70 18.34 2.83
C GLN A 177 6.87 19.28 2.51
N GLY A 178 7.56 19.77 3.52
CA GLY A 178 8.62 20.79 3.36
C GLY A 178 9.92 20.31 2.68
N VAL A 179 10.10 19.00 2.50
CA VAL A 179 11.27 18.45 1.78
C VAL A 179 11.10 18.69 0.29
N SER A 180 12.10 19.23 -0.42
CA SER A 180 12.02 19.38 -1.87
C SER A 180 12.23 18.05 -2.60
N GLU A 181 11.69 17.92 -3.81
CA GLU A 181 11.90 16.72 -4.63
C GLU A 181 13.38 16.49 -4.96
N SER A 182 14.14 17.57 -5.18
CA SER A 182 15.59 17.50 -5.44
C SER A 182 16.34 16.86 -4.28
N VAL A 183 16.06 17.27 -3.04
CA VAL A 183 16.70 16.71 -1.84
C VAL A 183 16.36 15.22 -1.70
N VAL A 184 15.12 14.83 -1.95
CA VAL A 184 14.72 13.41 -1.92
C VAL A 184 15.52 12.60 -2.95
N ARG A 185 15.63 13.09 -4.19
CA ARG A 185 16.40 12.42 -5.26
C ARG A 185 17.89 12.31 -4.92
N GLU A 186 18.48 13.38 -4.40
CA GLU A 186 19.89 13.40 -3.99
C GLU A 186 20.18 12.42 -2.85
N GLU A 187 19.34 12.41 -1.81
CA GLU A 187 19.49 11.53 -0.66
C GLU A 187 19.24 10.05 -0.99
N ALA A 188 18.34 9.77 -1.93
CA ALA A 188 18.15 8.44 -2.50
C ALA A 188 19.38 7.99 -3.30
N LYS A 189 19.90 8.86 -4.17
CA LYS A 189 21.10 8.57 -4.97
C LYS A 189 22.33 8.31 -4.10
N LYS A 190 22.54 9.10 -3.03
CA LYS A 190 23.61 8.87 -2.05
C LYS A 190 23.54 7.50 -1.39
N ARG A 191 22.33 6.92 -1.31
CA ARG A 191 22.07 5.59 -0.74
C ARG A 191 21.98 4.47 -1.78
N GLY A 192 22.31 4.77 -3.04
CA GLY A 192 22.30 3.81 -4.14
C GLY A 192 20.90 3.39 -4.59
N VAL A 193 19.88 4.23 -4.34
CA VAL A 193 18.50 3.99 -4.74
C VAL A 193 18.13 4.95 -5.87
N GLU A 194 17.76 4.40 -7.02
CA GLU A 194 17.15 5.16 -8.11
C GLU A 194 15.64 5.25 -7.85
N VAL A 195 15.10 6.47 -7.82
CA VAL A 195 13.72 6.72 -7.44
C VAL A 195 13.09 7.84 -8.25
N GLU A 196 11.87 7.61 -8.70
CA GLU A 196 11.00 8.64 -9.25
C GLU A 196 10.33 9.41 -8.09
N VAL A 197 10.48 10.73 -8.04
CA VAL A 197 9.86 11.55 -6.98
C VAL A 197 8.75 12.37 -7.60
N ILE A 198 7.52 12.13 -7.13
CA ILE A 198 6.30 12.82 -7.57
C ILE A 198 5.72 13.57 -6.36
N ARG A 199 5.29 14.80 -6.55
CA ARG A 199 4.51 15.54 -5.56
C ARG A 199 3.07 15.70 -6.02
N LEU A 200 2.13 15.47 -5.11
CA LEU A 200 0.74 15.84 -5.34
C LEU A 200 0.60 17.36 -5.32
N GLU A 201 -0.04 17.92 -6.33
CA GLU A 201 -0.28 19.36 -6.44
C GLU A 201 -1.25 19.86 -5.36
N ASN A 202 -2.34 19.12 -5.14
CA ASN A 202 -3.40 19.51 -4.22
C ASN A 202 -3.89 18.30 -3.40
N LEU A 203 -4.31 18.59 -2.17
CA LEU A 203 -5.08 17.64 -1.37
C LEU A 203 -6.57 17.90 -1.56
N LYS A 204 -7.38 16.90 -1.17
CA LYS A 204 -8.82 17.07 -0.99
C LYS A 204 -9.13 18.34 -0.22
N ASN A 205 -9.91 19.23 -0.81
CA ASN A 205 -10.43 20.37 -0.06
C ASN A 205 -11.67 19.91 0.72
N CYS A 206 -11.55 19.82 2.04
CA CYS A 206 -12.67 19.56 2.94
C CYS A 206 -12.43 20.18 4.32
N GLU A 207 -13.52 20.33 5.10
CA GLU A 207 -13.49 20.94 6.44
C GLU A 207 -12.48 20.23 7.36
N LEU A 208 -12.53 18.90 7.43
CA LEU A 208 -11.72 18.10 8.35
C LEU A 208 -10.61 17.31 7.66
N CYS A 209 -10.00 17.90 6.63
CA CYS A 209 -8.94 17.26 5.83
C CYS A 209 -7.52 17.42 6.40
N SER A 210 -7.36 17.87 7.66
CA SER A 210 -6.10 17.86 8.38
C SER A 210 -6.30 17.54 9.86
N THR A 211 -5.32 16.86 10.47
CA THR A 211 -5.33 16.59 11.92
C THR A 211 -5.46 17.87 12.75
N THR A 212 -4.82 18.96 12.33
CA THR A 212 -4.92 20.26 13.02
C THR A 212 -6.36 20.76 13.03
N LYS A 213 -7.06 20.77 11.89
CA LYS A 213 -8.47 21.20 11.81
C LYS A 213 -9.39 20.32 12.66
N ILE A 214 -9.13 19.01 12.72
CA ILE A 214 -9.87 18.09 13.57
C ILE A 214 -9.69 18.46 15.04
N ILE A 215 -8.44 18.67 15.49
CA ILE A 215 -8.15 19.07 16.87
C ILE A 215 -8.79 20.41 17.20
N GLU A 216 -8.68 21.42 16.33
CA GLU A 216 -9.30 22.74 16.51
C GLU A 216 -10.83 22.65 16.61
N LYS A 217 -11.46 21.79 15.81
CA LYS A 217 -12.91 21.54 15.87
C LYS A 217 -13.32 20.89 17.18
N ILE A 218 -12.56 19.89 17.64
CA ILE A 218 -12.79 19.25 18.94
C ILE A 218 -12.66 20.28 20.05
N LEU A 219 -11.57 21.04 20.11
CA LEU A 219 -11.34 22.05 21.13
C LEU A 219 -12.42 23.14 21.14
N SER A 220 -12.82 23.66 19.97
CA SER A 220 -13.89 24.66 19.90
C SER A 220 -15.25 24.12 20.36
N THR A 221 -15.55 22.85 20.06
CA THR A 221 -16.80 22.20 20.50
C THR A 221 -16.86 22.05 22.02
N PHE A 222 -15.76 21.62 22.65
CA PHE A 222 -15.73 21.34 24.09
C PHE A 222 -15.35 22.56 24.95
N ASN A 223 -14.58 23.53 24.46
CA ASN A 223 -14.31 24.77 25.19
C ASN A 223 -15.53 25.72 25.20
N ALA A 224 -16.34 25.71 24.13
CA ALA A 224 -17.63 26.44 24.14
C ALA A 224 -18.66 25.78 25.06
N ALA A 225 -18.48 24.48 25.34
CA ALA A 225 -19.30 23.67 26.21
C ALA A 225 -18.59 23.37 27.53
N ASN A 226 -18.28 24.39 28.34
CA ASN A 226 -18.01 24.26 29.80
C ASN A 226 -19.24 23.70 30.54
N LYS A 227 -19.68 22.50 30.14
CA LYS A 227 -20.78 21.69 30.64
C LYS A 227 -20.41 20.21 30.43
N TYR A 228 -19.30 19.78 31.03
CA TYR A 228 -19.14 18.43 31.55
C TYR A 228 -18.34 18.54 32.84
#